data_AF-A0A381T3W0-F1
#
_entry.id   AF-A0A381T3W0-F1
#
_cell.length_a   1.000
_cell.length_b   1.000
_cell.length_c   1.000
_cell.angle_alpha   90.00
_cell.angle_beta   90.00
_cell.angle_gamma   90.00
#
_symmetry.space_group_name_H-M   'P 1'
#
loop_
_entity.id
_entity.type
_entity.pdbx_description
1 polymer ?
#
loop_
_entity_poly.entity_id
_entity_poly.type
_entity_poly.pdbx_seq_one_letter_code
_entity_poly.pdbx_strand_id
1 'polypeptide(L)'
;MINIRALAISLGIFVGGTLVFLGWIATFGWLDNMVNAIGTVYFGYRPGFIGGLIGGLWGFIDWAIAGYIFGWIFNKVVQKQ
;
A
#
# COMPACT_ATOMS: atom_id res chain seq x y z
N MET A 1 7.57 3.78 22.50
CA MET A 1 7.40 4.70 21.36
C MET A 1 7.76 3.96 20.07
N ILE A 2 6.96 4.13 19.02
CA ILE A 2 7.22 3.49 17.71
C ILE A 2 8.22 4.32 16.92
N ASN A 3 9.16 3.66 16.22
CA ASN A 3 10.01 4.34 15.24
C ASN A 3 9.20 4.64 13.97
N ILE A 4 8.88 5.92 13.76
CA ILE A 4 8.00 6.38 12.68
C ILE A 4 8.55 6.02 11.29
N ARG A 5 9.87 6.13 11.09
CA ARG A 5 10.51 5.85 9.79
C ARG A 5 10.45 4.36 9.45
N ALA A 6 10.73 3.51 10.44
CA ALA A 6 10.63 2.07 10.29
C ALA A 6 9.18 1.66 9.94
N LEU A 7 8.19 2.20 10.67
CA LEU A 7 6.78 1.93 10.40
C LEU A 7 6.36 2.34 8.98
N ALA A 8 6.71 3.56 8.57
CA ALA A 8 6.40 4.08 7.24
C ALA A 8 6.96 3.17 6.13
N ILE A 9 8.26 2.85 6.19
CA ILE A 9 8.91 2.02 5.17
C ILE A 9 8.32 0.60 5.17
N SER A 10 8.12 -0.01 6.34
CA SER A 10 7.55 -1.37 6.43
C SER A 10 6.13 -1.45 5.87
N LEU A 11 5.26 -0.49 6.18
CA LEU A 11 3.90 -0.46 5.64
C LEU A 11 3.88 -0.22 4.12
N GLY A 12 4.70 0.72 3.64
CA GLY A 12 4.84 0.95 2.21
C GLY A 12 5.30 -0.31 1.47
N ILE A 13 6.34 -0.99 1.95
CA ILE A 13 6.85 -2.22 1.32
C ILE A 13 5.78 -3.31 1.35
N PHE A 14 5.13 -3.52 2.49
CA PHE A 14 4.13 -4.56 2.65
C PHE A 14 2.97 -4.37 1.67
N VAL A 15 2.33 -3.20 1.67
CA VAL A 15 1.17 -2.97 0.81
C VAL A 15 1.55 -2.80 -0.66
N GLY A 16 2.67 -2.13 -0.95
CA GLY A 16 3.21 -2.06 -2.30
C GLY A 16 3.44 -3.47 -2.87
N GLY A 17 4.10 -4.36 -2.12
CA GLY A 17 4.29 -5.75 -2.50
C GLY A 17 2.97 -6.50 -2.69
N THR A 18 2.00 -6.31 -1.79
CA THR A 18 0.66 -6.90 -1.92
C THR A 18 0.00 -6.50 -3.25
N LEU A 19 0.02 -5.22 -3.63
CA LEU A 19 -0.62 -4.77 -4.89
C LEU A 19 0.09 -5.29 -6.14
N VAL A 20 1.41 -5.46 -6.11
CA VAL A 20 2.12 -6.15 -7.20
C VAL A 20 1.56 -7.56 -7.37
N PHE A 21 1.50 -8.34 -6.30
CA PHE A 21 0.98 -9.71 -6.37
C PHE A 21 -0.48 -9.78 -6.75
N LEU A 22 -1.33 -8.89 -6.24
CA LEU A 22 -2.74 -8.85 -6.58
C LEU A 22 -2.97 -8.54 -8.07
N GLY A 23 -2.26 -7.56 -8.63
CA GLY A 23 -2.33 -7.25 -10.05
C GLY A 23 -1.85 -8.40 -10.95
N TRP A 24 -0.86 -9.16 -10.50
CA TRP A 24 -0.36 -10.33 -11.23
C TRP A 24 -1.26 -11.55 -11.09
N ILE A 25 -1.78 -11.85 -9.89
CA ILE A 25 -2.74 -12.93 -9.68
C ILE A 25 -3.99 -12.69 -10.51
N ALA A 26 -4.40 -11.44 -10.71
CA ALA A 26 -5.56 -11.11 -11.52
C ALA A 26 -5.43 -11.46 -13.01
N THR A 27 -4.22 -11.71 -13.52
CA THR A 27 -4.08 -12.21 -14.89
C THR A 27 -4.62 -13.63 -15.07
N PHE A 28 -4.78 -14.39 -13.99
CA PHE A 28 -5.36 -15.73 -14.01
C PHE A 28 -6.89 -15.72 -13.87
N GLY A 29 -7.53 -14.54 -13.96
CA GLY A 29 -8.99 -14.39 -13.84
C GLY A 29 -9.51 -14.34 -12.40
N TRP A 30 -8.62 -14.23 -11.41
CA TRP A 30 -8.99 -14.15 -9.99
C TRP A 30 -8.95 -12.69 -9.53
N LEU A 31 -9.73 -12.28 -8.53
CA LEU A 31 -9.59 -10.95 -7.90
C LEU A 31 -9.80 -9.73 -8.82
N ASP A 32 -10.33 -9.90 -10.03
CA ASP A 32 -10.49 -8.83 -11.03
C ASP A 32 -11.32 -7.66 -10.48
N ASN A 33 -12.44 -7.96 -9.81
CA ASN A 33 -13.27 -6.97 -9.13
C ASN A 33 -12.49 -6.15 -8.08
N MET A 34 -11.58 -6.78 -7.34
CA MET A 34 -10.79 -6.11 -6.31
C MET A 34 -9.71 -5.21 -6.94
N VAL A 35 -9.00 -5.70 -7.95
CA VAL A 35 -7.99 -4.91 -8.67
C VAL A 35 -8.64 -3.71 -9.35
N ASN A 36 -9.78 -3.90 -10.01
CA ASN A 36 -10.50 -2.82 -10.68
C ASN A 36 -11.06 -1.79 -9.68
N ALA A 37 -11.57 -2.23 -8.53
CA ALA A 37 -12.01 -1.33 -7.47
C ALA A 37 -10.86 -0.45 -6.94
N ILE A 38 -9.70 -1.05 -6.64
CA ILE A 38 -8.51 -0.29 -6.20
C ILE A 38 -7.99 0.62 -7.32
N GLY A 39 -8.06 0.17 -8.58
CA GLY A 39 -7.65 0.94 -9.76
C GLY A 39 -8.45 2.23 -9.98
N THR A 40 -9.62 2.37 -9.35
CA THR A 40 -10.37 3.63 -9.33
C THR A 40 -9.66 4.74 -8.55
N VAL A 41 -8.80 4.36 -7.60
CA VAL A 41 -8.01 5.28 -6.76
C VAL A 41 -6.56 5.30 -7.22
N TYR A 42 -5.98 4.15 -7.54
CA TYR A 42 -4.60 4.01 -7.99
C TYR A 42 -4.53 3.97 -9.51
N PHE A 43 -4.41 5.16 -10.10
CA PHE A 43 -4.41 5.32 -11.55
C PHE A 43 -3.35 4.44 -12.23
N GLY A 44 -3.80 3.66 -13.21
CA GLY A 44 -2.96 2.73 -13.97
C GLY A 44 -2.80 1.35 -13.34
N TYR A 45 -3.28 1.13 -12.11
CA TYR A 45 -3.40 -0.20 -11.51
C TYR A 45 -4.50 -0.98 -12.21
N ARG A 46 -4.13 -2.15 -12.73
CA ARG A 46 -4.99 -3.07 -13.49
C ARG A 46 -4.36 -4.47 -13.49
N PRO A 47 -5.10 -5.52 -13.86
CA PRO A 47 -4.51 -6.83 -14.04
C PRO A 47 -3.35 -6.80 -15.04
N GLY A 48 -2.26 -7.51 -14.76
CA GLY A 48 -1.08 -7.57 -15.63
C GLY A 48 0.22 -7.19 -14.95
N PHE A 49 1.33 -7.55 -15.59
CA PHE A 49 2.68 -7.31 -15.05
C PHE A 49 2.93 -5.82 -14.74
N ILE A 50 2.74 -4.96 -15.75
CA ILE A 50 2.93 -3.51 -15.63
C ILE A 50 1.89 -2.87 -14.70
N GLY A 51 0.64 -3.33 -14.77
CA GLY A 51 -0.42 -2.86 -13.88
C GLY A 51 -0.06 -3.11 -12.41
N GLY A 52 0.38 -4.33 -12.09
CA GLY A 52 0.87 -4.70 -10.75
C GLY A 52 2.02 -3.80 -10.27
N LEU A 53 3.01 -3.52 -11.11
CA LEU A 53 4.12 -2.61 -10.74
C LEU A 53 3.65 -1.18 -10.45
N ILE A 54 2.73 -0.66 -11.26
CA ILE A 54 2.11 0.66 -11.01
C ILE A 54 1.35 0.67 -9.69
N GLY A 55 0.55 -0.38 -9.43
CA GLY A 55 -0.14 -0.56 -8.16
C GLY A 55 0.81 -0.63 -6.98
N GLY A 56 1.92 -1.34 -7.13
CA GLY A 56 2.96 -1.44 -6.10
C GLY A 56 3.59 -0.11 -5.74
N LEU A 57 3.86 0.75 -6.74
CA LEU A 57 4.38 2.09 -6.51
C LEU A 57 3.37 2.97 -5.76
N TRP A 58 2.11 2.95 -6.17
CA TRP A 58 1.03 3.65 -5.46
C TRP A 58 0.88 3.16 -4.02
N GLY A 59 0.81 1.85 -3.82
CA GLY A 59 0.70 1.24 -2.49
C GLY A 59 1.88 1.58 -1.60
N PHE A 60 3.10 1.59 -2.15
CA PHE A 60 4.28 1.99 -1.39
C PHE A 60 4.19 3.44 -0.91
N ILE A 61 3.89 4.37 -1.82
CA ILE A 61 3.86 5.80 -1.50
C ILE A 61 2.72 6.09 -0.51
N ASP A 62 1.50 5.65 -0.81
CA ASP A 62 0.32 5.94 0.02
C ASP A 62 0.46 5.35 1.42
N TRP A 63 0.88 4.08 1.53
CA TRP A 63 1.00 3.43 2.84
C TRP A 63 2.25 3.84 3.61
N ALA A 64 3.30 4.33 2.96
CA ALA A 64 4.41 4.97 3.66
C ALA A 64 3.97 6.28 4.31
N ILE A 65 3.16 7.10 3.61
CA ILE A 65 2.58 8.32 4.17
C ILE A 65 1.64 7.98 5.32
N ALA A 66 0.73 7.01 5.13
CA ALA A 66 -0.19 6.55 6.17
C ALA A 66 0.57 6.04 7.41
N GLY A 67 1.63 5.24 7.21
CA GLY A 67 2.47 4.73 8.29
C GLY A 67 3.21 5.83 9.05
N TYR A 68 3.69 6.86 8.35
CA TYR A 68 4.29 8.02 8.99
C TYR A 68 3.28 8.77 9.88
N ILE A 69 2.10 9.08 9.32
CA ILE A 69 1.03 9.77 10.04
C ILE A 69 0.59 8.96 11.26
N PHE A 70 0.38 7.65 11.09
CA PHE A 70 -0.03 6.76 12.17
C PHE A 70 1.02 6.70 13.29
N GLY A 71 2.30 6.52 12.94
CA GLY A 71 3.39 6.51 13.91
C GLY A 71 3.51 7.82 14.69
N TRP A 72 3.31 8.96 14.03
CA TRP A 72 3.29 10.27 14.67
C TRP A 72 2.13 10.41 15.65
N ILE A 73 0.90 10.08 15.23
CA ILE A 73 -0.30 10.12 16.09
C ILE A 73 -0.12 9.20 17.29
N PHE A 74 0.31 7.95 17.07
CA PHE A 74 0.51 6.96 18.13
C PHE A 74 1.48 7.48 19.20
N ASN A 75 2.63 8.01 18.77
CA ASN A 75 3.60 8.56 19.70
C ASN A 75 3.06 9.77 20.48
N LYS A 76 2.26 10.64 19.83
CA LYS A 76 1.62 11.78 20.50
C LYS A 76 0.58 11.36 21.54
N VAL A 77 -0.20 10.32 21.27
CA VAL A 77 -1.19 9.79 22.22
C VAL A 77 -0.49 9.14 23.42
N VAL A 78 0.54 8.34 23.18
CA VAL A 78 1.29 7.65 24.25
C VAL A 78 2.10 8.63 25.11
N GLN A 79 2.62 9.72 24.54
CA GLN A 79 3.34 10.75 25.30
C GLN A 79 2.44 11.61 26.20
N LYS A 80 1.11 11.49 26.11
CA LYS A 80 0.15 12.33 26.84
C LYS A 80 -0.26 11.76 28.22
N GLN A 81 0.53 10.84 28.78
CA GLN A 81 0.41 10.37 30.17
C GLN A 81 1.54 10.94 31.02
#